data_AF-A0A8S9SC08-F1
#
_entry.id   AF-A0A8S9SC08-F1
#
_cell.length_a   1.000
_cell.length_b   1.000
_cell.length_c   1.000
_cell.angle_alpha   90.00
_cell.angle_beta   90.00
_cell.angle_gamma   90.00
#
_symmetry.space_group_name_H-M   'P 1'
#
loop_
_entity.id
_entity.type
_entity.pdbx_description
1 polymer ?
#
loop_
_entity_poly.entity_id
_entity_poly.type
_entity_poly.pdbx_seq_one_letter_code
_entity_poly.pdbx_strand_id
1 'polypeptide(L)' 'MKPVFCGNFEYDAREGDLERLFRKYGRVERVDMKAGKQVPPPLFFPSSSFHVI' A
#
# COMPACT_ATOMS: atom_id res chain seq x y z
N MET A 1 16.65 5.34 -6.38
CA MET A 1 16.03 5.67 -5.07
C MET A 1 15.80 4.38 -4.32
N LYS A 2 15.70 4.40 -2.99
CA LYS A 2 15.40 3.18 -2.22
C LYS A 2 13.88 3.03 -2.14
N PRO A 3 13.31 1.90 -2.54
CA PRO A 3 11.88 1.75 -2.43
C PRO A 3 11.47 1.64 -0.96
N VAL A 4 10.29 2.18 -0.64
CA VAL A 4 9.73 2.20 0.71
C VAL A 4 8.57 1.22 0.77
N PHE A 5 8.59 0.31 1.74
CA PHE A 5 7.46 -0.57 2.01
C PHE A 5 6.65 -0.04 3.18
N CYS A 6 5.36 0.18 2.96
CA CYS A 6 4.43 0.59 4.01
C CYS A 6 3.27 -0.40 4.06
N GLY A 7 2.91 -0.86 5.25
CA GLY A 7 1.76 -1.75 5.48
C GLY A 7 0.75 -1.12 6.42
N ASN A 8 -0.27 -1.89 6.79
CA ASN A 8 -1.30 -1.50 7.78
C ASN A 8 -2.19 -0.32 7.34
N PHE A 9 -2.44 -0.18 6.04
CA PHE A 9 -3.48 0.72 5.55
C PHE A 9 -4.84 0.05 5.62
N GLU A 10 -5.89 0.85 5.78
CA GLU A 10 -7.28 0.39 5.67
C GLU A 10 -7.53 -0.28 4.32
N TYR A 11 -8.49 -1.20 4.30
CA TYR A 11 -8.88 -1.91 3.07
C TYR A 11 -9.33 -0.94 1.97
N ASP A 12 -9.86 0.22 2.35
CA ASP A 12 -10.33 1.22 1.40
C ASP A 12 -9.24 2.20 0.94
N ALA A 13 -8.02 2.10 1.48
CA ALA A 13 -6.91 2.91 1.00
C ALA A 13 -6.68 2.62 -0.49
N ARG A 14 -6.57 3.67 -1.30
CA ARG A 14 -6.28 3.57 -2.73
C ARG A 14 -4.87 4.07 -3.02
N GLU A 15 -4.38 3.69 -4.19
CA GLU A 15 -3.06 4.09 -4.70
C GLU A 15 -2.90 5.63 -4.67
N GLY A 16 -3.96 6.35 -5.06
CA GLY A 16 -3.98 7.81 -5.06
C GLY A 16 -3.90 8.45 -3.67
N ASP A 17 -4.40 7.79 -2.63
CA ASP A 17 -4.28 8.29 -1.24
C ASP A 17 -2.82 8.20 -0.77
N LEU A 18 -2.15 7.09 -1.08
CA LEU A 18 -0.72 6.93 -0.82
C LEU A 18 0.11 7.93 -1.62
N GLU A 19 -0.12 8.06 -2.92
CA GLU A 19 0.64 9.01 -3.75
C GLU A 19 0.53 10.42 -3.18
N ARG A 20 -0.68 10.84 -2.78
CA ARG A 20 -0.92 12.16 -2.21
C ARG A 20 -0.26 12.35 -0.84
N LEU A 21 -0.25 11.31 0.01
CA LEU A 21 0.42 11.31 1.30
C LEU A 21 1.95 11.43 1.15
N PHE A 22 2.53 10.60 0.29
CA PHE A 22 3.98 10.54 0.09
C PHE A 22 4.54 11.69 -0.75
N ARG A 23 3.70 12.36 -1.56
CA ARG A 23 4.07 13.57 -2.32
C ARG A 23 4.60 14.70 -1.42
N LYS A 24 4.20 14.75 -0.14
CA LYS A 24 4.73 15.71 0.85
C LYS A 24 6.20 15.46 1.18
N TYR A 25 6.65 14.19 1.10
CA TYR A 25 7.99 13.76 1.48
C TYR A 25 8.95 13.66 0.29
N GLY A 26 8.43 13.59 -0.94
CA GLY A 26 9.25 13.54 -2.15
C GLY A 26 8.42 13.20 -3.39
N ARG A 27 9.09 13.12 -4.55
CA ARG A 27 8.45 12.65 -5.78
C ARG A 27 8.19 11.16 -5.65
N VAL A 28 6.92 10.76 -5.73
CA VAL A 28 6.49 9.37 -5.83
C VAL A 28 6.59 8.97 -7.29
N GLU A 29 7.38 7.94 -7.63
CA GLU A 29 7.50 7.50 -9.02
C GLU A 29 6.36 6.54 -9.37
N ARG A 30 6.11 5.55 -8.50
CA ARG A 30 5.02 4.57 -8.61
C ARG A 30 4.62 4.03 -7.24
N VAL A 31 3.37 3.61 -7.10
CA VAL A 31 2.85 2.95 -5.90
C VAL A 31 2.27 1.59 -6.29
N ASP A 32 2.92 0.50 -5.87
CA ASP A 32 2.41 -0.84 -6.08
C ASP A 32 1.58 -1.31 -4.89
N MET A 33 0.33 -1.66 -5.16
CA MET A 33 -0.63 -2.17 -4.18
C MET A 33 -0.72 -3.68 -4.16
N LYS A 34 -0.29 -4.30 -3.05
CA LYS A 34 -0.59 -5.71 -2.80
C LYS A 34 -1.93 -5.80 -2.07
N ALA A 35 -2.99 -6.09 -2.82
CA ALA A 35 -4.25 -6.51 -2.23
C ALA A 35 -3.99 -7.75 -1.34
N GLY A 36 -4.45 -7.71 -0.09
CA GLY A 36 -4.35 -8.85 0.81
C GLY A 36 -4.82 -10.11 0.09
N LYS A 37 -4.09 -11.23 0.26
CA LYS A 37 -4.48 -12.51 -0.34
C LYS A 37 -5.94 -12.76 0.03
N GLN A 38 -6.81 -12.88 -0.98
CA GLN A 38 -8.17 -13.37 -0.78
C GLN A 38 -8.05 -14.80 -0.25
N VAL A 39 -7.97 -14.92 1.06
CA VAL A 39 -8.03 -16.18 1.78
C VAL A 39 -9.50 -16.38 2.13
N PRO A 40 -10.06 -17.56 1.88
CA PRO A 40 -11.44 -17.83 2.22
C PRO A 40 -11.65 -17.60 3.72
N PRO A 41 -12.84 -17.17 4.14
CA PRO A 41 -13.20 -17.14 5.56
C PRO A 41 -12.85 -18.50 6.19
N PRO A 42 -12.19 -18.58 7.37
CA PRO A 42 -11.99 -17.54 8.39
C PRO A 42 -10.56 -16.95 8.44
N LEU A 43 -9.68 -17.26 7.48
CA LEU A 43 -8.24 -16.95 7.59
C LEU A 43 -7.87 -15.52 7.15
N PHE A 44 -8.84 -14.61 7.02
CA PHE A 44 -8.60 -13.25 6.52
C PHE A 44 -7.49 -12.54 7.30
N PHE A 45 -6.31 -12.40 6.66
CA PHE A 45 -5.19 -11.65 7.20
C PHE A 45 -5.25 -10.22 6.64
N PRO A 46 -5.51 -9.20 7.47
CA PRO A 46 -5.76 -7.83 7.01
C PRO A 46 -4.49 -7.06 6.58
N SER A 47 -3.36 -7.71 6.34
CA SER A 47 -2.11 -6.98 6.06
C SER A 47 -1.93 -6.70 4.56
N SER A 48 -2.51 -5.59 4.10
CA SER A 48 -2.17 -4.95 2.83
C SER A 48 -0.78 -4.31 2.97
N SER A 49 0.17 -4.68 2.10
CA SER A 49 1.52 -4.10 2.06
C SER A 49 1.76 -3.45 0.70
N PHE A 50 2.39 -2.28 0.68
CA PHE A 50 2.59 -1.43 -0.49
C PHE A 50 4.06 -1.17 -0.75
N HIS A 51 4.43 -0.97 -2.00
CA HIS A 51 5.82 -0.71 -2.42
C HIS A 51 5.84 0.62 -3.19
N VAL A 52 6.57 1.60 -2.67
CA VAL A 52 6.72 2.92 -3.27
C VAL A 52 8.11 3.00 -3.90
N ILE A 53 8.19 3.29 -5.19
CA ILE A 53 9.46 3.35 -5.97
C ILE A 53 9.86 4.80 -6.23
#